data_AF-A0A8C8DHI3-F1
#
_entry.id   AF-A0A8C8DHI3-F1
#
_cell.length_a   1.000
_cell.length_b   1.000
_cell.length_c   1.000
_cell.angle_alpha   90.00
_cell.angle_beta   90.00
_cell.angle_gamma   90.00
#
_symmetry.space_group_name_H-M   'P 1'
#
loop_
_entity.id
_entity.type
_entity.pdbx_description
1 polymer ?
#
loop_
_entity_poly.entity_id
_entity_poly.type
_entity_poly.pdbx_seq_one_letter_code
_entity_poly.pdbx_strand_id
1 'polypeptide(L)'
;MKHVFLLVVSLLQSPQLARTQTHDKTICKPLTTSFCQGLGYSTTPHPDGVQGFNLRQIGQIVETACSPHIATVMCRVVVPECGSESDSRKKPCRALCQKVKKDCEFTLMAKWLFWPVRLGCDTLPESDCVQDEGLLVPPVPPSTCQRITMPLCADLPYTETILPNVLGHKTQDEAATAIRQFSSLVRGQCSSHLKPFLCSVYTPKCVSGRAQPPCRSLCEKAKSECATSMTNLRFQWPEALKCEAFTTESCERVVSQLPVSQPARTRIDDKTSCKPVTANFCQGLGYSTTLHPDGVQGFNLKDIGQIVETACSPHIAIVMCRVVVPECGSESDSRKKPCRALCQKVKKDCEPALRAKRLSWPFKLRCESLPESNCVQVSATSSL
;
A
#
# COMPACT_ATOMS: atom_id res chain seq x y z
N MET A 1 -81.35 63.47 -38.86
CA MET A 1 -81.25 62.93 -40.24
C MET A 1 -79.92 62.21 -40.39
N LYS A 2 -79.96 61.06 -41.04
CA LYS A 2 -78.92 60.04 -41.15
C LYS A 2 -77.72 60.54 -41.97
N HIS A 3 -76.49 60.24 -41.55
CA HIS A 3 -75.33 60.23 -42.44
C HIS A 3 -74.68 58.84 -42.47
N VAL A 4 -75.01 58.15 -43.57
CA VAL A 4 -74.19 57.30 -44.46
C VAL A 4 -73.07 56.46 -43.84
N PHE A 5 -73.27 55.14 -43.94
CA PHE A 5 -72.28 54.07 -43.75
C PHE A 5 -71.29 54.01 -44.92
N LEU A 6 -69.99 53.89 -44.61
CA LEU A 6 -68.94 53.43 -45.51
C LEU A 6 -68.14 52.35 -44.79
N LEU A 7 -68.12 51.15 -45.37
CA LEU A 7 -67.43 49.96 -44.89
C LEU A 7 -65.92 50.09 -45.15
N VAL A 8 -65.09 49.97 -44.11
CA VAL A 8 -63.67 49.63 -44.22
C VAL A 8 -63.38 48.52 -43.21
N VAL A 9 -62.85 47.41 -43.70
CA VAL A 9 -62.51 46.18 -42.98
C VAL A 9 -61.40 46.45 -41.96
N SER A 10 -61.67 46.14 -40.69
CA SER A 10 -60.73 46.28 -39.57
C SER A 10 -59.65 45.20 -39.60
N LEU A 11 -58.42 45.55 -39.98
CA LEU A 11 -57.20 44.83 -39.60
C LEU A 11 -56.70 45.40 -38.27
N LEU A 12 -56.90 44.64 -37.19
CA LEU A 12 -56.30 44.90 -35.87
C LEU A 12 -54.78 44.65 -35.95
N GLN A 13 -54.00 45.73 -35.99
CA GLN A 13 -52.59 45.70 -35.57
C GLN A 13 -52.46 46.52 -34.29
N SER A 14 -52.35 45.82 -33.15
CA SER A 14 -52.00 46.40 -31.86
C SER A 14 -50.49 46.72 -31.82
N PRO A 15 -50.07 47.76 -31.07
CA PRO A 15 -48.69 48.19 -31.03
C PRO A 15 -47.81 47.15 -30.34
N GLN A 16 -46.61 46.95 -30.87
CA GLN A 16 -45.62 46.03 -30.32
C GLN A 16 -45.23 46.47 -28.91
N LEU A 17 -45.77 45.76 -27.91
CA LEU A 17 -45.24 45.77 -26.55
C LEU A 17 -43.93 45.00 -26.59
N ALA A 18 -42.82 45.70 -26.35
CA ALA A 18 -41.50 45.13 -26.19
C ALA A 18 -41.58 43.93 -25.25
N ARG A 19 -41.37 42.74 -25.80
CA ARG A 19 -41.28 41.49 -25.06
C ARG A 19 -39.94 41.55 -24.34
N THR A 20 -39.93 42.13 -23.14
CA THR A 20 -38.85 41.96 -22.18
C THR A 20 -38.63 40.46 -22.05
N GLN A 21 -37.51 39.97 -22.58
CA GLN A 21 -37.02 38.62 -22.35
C GLN A 21 -36.94 38.43 -20.84
N THR A 22 -37.86 37.67 -20.29
CA THR A 22 -37.76 37.11 -18.95
C THR A 22 -36.50 36.26 -18.94
N HIS A 23 -35.44 36.78 -18.34
CA HIS A 23 -34.29 36.01 -17.90
C HIS A 23 -34.80 34.72 -17.24
N ASP A 24 -34.44 33.58 -17.81
CA ASP A 24 -34.70 32.27 -17.23
C ASP A 24 -33.95 32.23 -15.89
N LYS A 25 -34.67 32.55 -14.80
CA LYS A 25 -34.11 32.53 -13.45
C LYS A 25 -33.82 31.07 -13.14
N THR A 26 -32.55 30.68 -13.26
CA THR A 26 -32.03 29.40 -12.82
C THR A 26 -32.55 29.11 -11.40
N ILE A 27 -33.48 28.16 -11.27
CA ILE A 27 -34.14 27.84 -10.00
C ILE A 27 -33.14 27.04 -9.15
N CYS A 28 -32.53 27.68 -8.16
CA CYS A 28 -31.65 27.03 -7.19
C CYS A 28 -32.46 26.21 -6.18
N LYS A 29 -32.04 24.97 -5.95
CA LYS A 29 -32.60 24.09 -4.92
C LYS A 29 -31.50 23.67 -3.92
N PRO A 30 -31.86 23.29 -2.68
CA PRO A 30 -30.89 22.76 -1.73
C PRO A 30 -30.20 21.50 -2.25
N LEU A 31 -28.92 21.34 -1.92
CA LEU A 31 -28.17 20.13 -2.22
C LEU A 31 -28.61 18.98 -1.29
N THR A 32 -29.34 18.02 -1.85
CA THR A 32 -29.85 16.85 -1.12
C THR A 32 -28.90 15.66 -1.14
N THR A 33 -27.90 15.68 -2.03
CA THR A 33 -26.92 14.60 -2.19
C THR A 33 -25.88 14.63 -1.07
N SER A 34 -26.01 13.71 -0.10
CA SER A 34 -25.17 13.67 1.11
C SER A 34 -23.67 13.56 0.83
N PHE A 35 -23.27 12.74 -0.15
CA PHE A 35 -21.85 12.56 -0.52
C PHE A 35 -21.23 13.78 -1.24
N CYS A 36 -22.02 14.80 -1.55
CA CYS A 36 -21.57 16.08 -2.10
C CYS A 36 -21.64 17.25 -1.11
N GLN A 37 -22.12 17.00 0.12
CA GLN A 37 -22.16 18.01 1.16
C GLN A 37 -20.75 18.34 1.65
N GLY A 38 -20.54 19.58 2.11
CA GLY A 38 -19.25 20.03 2.64
C GLY A 38 -18.23 20.49 1.60
N LEU A 39 -18.60 20.61 0.32
CA LEU A 39 -17.71 21.06 -0.77
C LEU A 39 -17.67 22.60 -0.97
N GLY A 40 -18.17 23.35 0.02
CA GLY A 40 -18.21 24.82 -0.01
C GLY A 40 -19.45 25.44 -0.65
N TYR A 41 -20.45 24.65 -1.03
CA TYR A 41 -21.74 25.13 -1.54
C TYR A 41 -22.91 24.30 -1.03
N SER A 42 -24.08 24.92 -0.94
CA SER A 42 -25.30 24.32 -0.36
C SER A 42 -26.49 24.29 -1.32
N THR A 43 -26.37 24.92 -2.49
CA THR A 43 -27.45 24.99 -3.48
C THR A 43 -26.96 24.62 -4.87
N THR A 44 -27.86 24.07 -5.68
CA THR A 44 -27.59 23.65 -7.06
C THR A 44 -28.85 23.83 -7.91
N PRO A 45 -28.72 24.14 -9.21
CA PRO A 45 -29.85 24.09 -10.14
C PRO A 45 -30.23 22.66 -10.54
N HIS A 46 -29.38 21.67 -10.22
CA HIS A 46 -29.56 20.28 -10.59
C HIS A 46 -29.46 19.37 -9.35
N PRO A 47 -30.43 19.40 -8.42
CA PRO A 47 -30.35 18.61 -7.19
C PRO A 47 -30.31 17.09 -7.45
N ASP A 48 -30.85 16.64 -8.59
CA ASP A 48 -30.86 15.24 -9.02
C ASP A 48 -29.72 14.92 -10.00
N GLY A 49 -28.76 15.84 -10.15
CA GLY A 49 -27.65 15.73 -11.09
C GLY A 49 -27.95 16.30 -12.48
N VAL A 50 -26.91 16.77 -13.17
CA VAL A 50 -26.98 17.19 -14.57
C VAL A 50 -27.31 16.00 -15.46
N GLN A 51 -28.02 16.26 -16.55
CA GLN A 51 -28.50 15.22 -17.45
C GLN A 51 -27.35 14.34 -17.96
N GLY A 52 -27.55 13.02 -17.93
CA GLY A 52 -26.58 12.04 -18.43
C GLY A 52 -25.69 11.42 -17.34
N PHE A 53 -25.81 11.85 -16.09
CA PHE A 53 -25.18 11.22 -14.93
C PHE A 53 -26.22 10.53 -14.05
N ASN A 54 -25.82 9.42 -13.43
CA ASN A 54 -26.64 8.69 -12.46
C ASN A 54 -26.08 8.94 -11.06
N LEU A 55 -26.82 9.65 -10.21
CA LEU A 55 -26.35 10.01 -8.86
C LEU A 55 -26.00 8.80 -7.99
N ARG A 56 -26.69 7.66 -8.14
CA ARG A 56 -26.34 6.45 -7.39
C ARG A 56 -24.97 5.94 -7.80
N GLN A 57 -24.69 5.87 -9.10
CA GLN A 57 -23.36 5.46 -9.60
C GLN A 57 -22.27 6.45 -9.17
N ILE A 58 -22.58 7.75 -9.20
CA ILE A 58 -21.64 8.78 -8.75
C ILE A 58 -21.35 8.67 -7.25
N GLY A 59 -22.37 8.40 -6.43
CA GLY A 59 -22.20 8.12 -5.01
C GLY A 59 -21.27 6.93 -4.76
N GLN A 60 -21.49 5.82 -5.46
CA GLN A 60 -20.63 4.63 -5.36
C GLN A 60 -19.16 4.94 -5.72
N ILE A 61 -18.92 5.83 -6.69
CA ILE A 61 -17.58 6.27 -7.06
C ILE A 61 -16.98 7.17 -5.97
N VAL A 62 -17.73 8.16 -5.46
CA VAL A 62 -17.25 9.07 -4.40
C VAL A 62 -16.94 8.32 -3.11
N GLU A 63 -17.77 7.35 -2.74
CA GLU A 63 -17.60 6.50 -1.55
C GLU A 63 -16.34 5.63 -1.59
N THR A 64 -15.74 5.42 -2.76
CA THR A 64 -14.47 4.68 -2.84
C THR A 64 -13.31 5.43 -2.17
N ALA A 65 -13.43 6.74 -1.98
CA ALA A 65 -12.40 7.60 -1.39
C ALA A 65 -11.00 7.40 -2.02
N CYS A 66 -10.95 7.02 -3.30
CA CYS A 66 -9.72 6.71 -4.03
C CYS A 66 -8.76 7.90 -4.21
N SER A 67 -9.29 9.12 -4.10
CA SER A 67 -8.52 10.35 -4.09
C SER A 67 -9.18 11.34 -3.12
N PRO A 68 -8.42 12.17 -2.37
CA PRO A 68 -9.00 13.18 -1.48
C PRO A 68 -9.90 14.19 -2.22
N HIS A 69 -9.77 14.32 -3.54
CA HIS A 69 -10.57 15.25 -4.35
C HIS A 69 -11.65 14.57 -5.20
N ILE A 70 -11.91 13.26 -5.01
CA ILE A 70 -12.91 12.53 -5.81
C ILE A 70 -14.30 13.16 -5.70
N ALA A 71 -14.74 13.51 -4.49
CA ALA A 71 -15.99 14.20 -4.25
C ALA A 71 -16.01 15.57 -4.94
N THR A 72 -14.91 16.32 -4.88
CA THR A 72 -14.80 17.63 -5.53
C THR A 72 -14.99 17.53 -7.05
N VAL A 73 -14.29 16.60 -7.71
CA VAL A 73 -14.37 16.43 -9.16
C VAL A 73 -15.77 15.94 -9.58
N MET A 74 -16.30 14.92 -8.90
CA MET A 74 -17.59 14.34 -9.25
C MET A 74 -18.73 15.31 -8.99
N CYS A 75 -18.80 15.88 -7.80
CA CYS A 75 -19.94 16.71 -7.40
C CYS A 75 -19.96 18.07 -8.11
N ARG A 76 -18.81 18.73 -8.33
CA ARG A 76 -18.79 20.01 -9.05
C ARG A 76 -19.14 19.87 -10.54
N VAL A 77 -19.05 18.66 -11.11
CA VAL A 77 -19.54 18.39 -12.46
C VAL A 77 -21.00 17.96 -12.45
N VAL A 78 -21.35 17.03 -11.55
CA VAL A 78 -22.65 16.35 -11.58
C VAL A 78 -23.74 17.17 -10.90
N VAL A 79 -23.43 17.83 -9.78
CA VAL A 79 -24.35 18.65 -9.00
C VAL A 79 -23.71 20.02 -8.74
N PRO A 80 -23.48 20.82 -9.80
CA PRO A 80 -22.69 22.04 -9.70
C PRO A 80 -23.34 23.08 -8.82
N GLU A 81 -22.53 23.97 -8.26
CA GLU A 81 -22.96 25.11 -7.46
C GLU A 81 -23.94 26.02 -8.22
N CYS A 82 -24.97 26.49 -7.52
CA CYS A 82 -25.86 27.50 -8.06
C CYS A 82 -25.17 28.85 -8.11
N GLY A 83 -25.10 29.44 -9.29
CA GLY A 83 -24.41 30.69 -9.56
C GLY A 83 -24.86 31.30 -10.89
N SER A 84 -24.75 32.62 -11.01
CA SER A 84 -24.84 33.33 -12.29
C SER A 84 -23.60 32.98 -13.14
N GLU A 85 -23.77 32.97 -14.46
CA GLU A 85 -22.98 32.19 -15.44
C GLU A 85 -21.45 32.33 -15.49
N SER A 86 -20.77 33.07 -14.62
CA SER A 86 -19.29 33.18 -14.70
C SER A 86 -18.51 33.16 -13.39
N ASP A 87 -19.02 33.64 -12.26
CA ASP A 87 -18.12 33.92 -11.11
C ASP A 87 -18.17 32.88 -9.96
N SER A 88 -19.20 32.02 -9.91
CA SER A 88 -19.43 31.11 -8.78
C SER A 88 -19.42 29.63 -9.15
N ARG A 89 -19.64 29.26 -10.42
CA ARG A 89 -19.68 27.85 -10.84
C ARG A 89 -18.31 27.33 -11.28
N LYS A 90 -17.32 27.43 -10.39
CA LYS A 90 -15.96 26.95 -10.70
C LYS A 90 -15.97 25.43 -10.92
N LYS A 91 -15.74 25.03 -12.16
CA LYS A 91 -15.50 23.63 -12.55
C LYS A 91 -14.14 23.18 -11.99
N PRO A 92 -13.93 21.87 -11.78
CA PRO A 92 -12.61 21.36 -11.46
C PRO A 92 -11.65 21.59 -12.64
N CYS A 93 -10.38 21.88 -12.35
CA CYS A 93 -9.37 22.01 -13.40
C CYS A 93 -9.10 20.68 -14.11
N ARG A 94 -8.73 20.73 -15.39
CA ARG A 94 -8.29 19.55 -16.18
C ARG A 94 -7.22 18.75 -15.45
N ALA A 95 -6.19 19.40 -14.94
CA ALA A 95 -5.11 18.75 -14.21
C ALA A 95 -5.60 18.03 -12.95
N LEU A 96 -6.52 18.64 -12.19
CA LEU A 96 -7.13 18.02 -11.00
C LEU A 96 -7.96 16.80 -11.40
N CYS A 97 -8.78 16.90 -12.44
CA CYS A 97 -9.56 15.76 -12.95
C CYS A 97 -8.66 14.62 -13.43
N GLN A 98 -7.62 14.92 -14.20
CA GLN A 98 -6.69 13.91 -14.72
C GLN A 98 -5.95 13.21 -13.57
N LYS A 99 -5.50 13.97 -12.57
CA LYS A 99 -4.90 13.43 -11.33
C LYS A 99 -5.86 12.48 -10.61
N VAL A 100 -7.08 12.95 -10.31
CA VAL A 100 -8.10 12.13 -9.63
C VAL A 100 -8.47 10.90 -10.44
N LYS A 101 -8.62 11.03 -11.76
CA LYS A 101 -8.93 9.91 -12.66
C LYS A 101 -7.84 8.85 -12.62
N LYS A 102 -6.56 9.26 -12.62
CA LYS A 102 -5.40 8.35 -12.48
C LYS A 102 -5.37 7.70 -11.09
N ASP A 103 -5.52 8.49 -10.02
CA ASP A 103 -5.55 7.99 -8.64
C ASP A 103 -6.65 6.92 -8.44
N CYS A 104 -7.79 7.14 -9.08
CA CYS A 104 -8.98 6.30 -8.93
C CYS A 104 -9.07 5.13 -9.92
N GLU A 105 -8.26 5.10 -10.98
CA GLU A 105 -8.33 4.10 -12.04
C GLU A 105 -8.35 2.68 -11.47
N PHE A 106 -7.38 2.37 -10.61
CA PHE A 106 -7.27 1.05 -10.02
C PHE A 106 -8.45 0.72 -9.08
N THR A 107 -8.78 1.62 -8.15
CA THR A 107 -9.84 1.40 -7.15
C THR A 107 -11.20 1.20 -7.80
N LEU A 108 -11.48 1.95 -8.87
CA LEU A 108 -12.73 1.82 -9.62
C LEU A 108 -12.78 0.47 -10.35
N MET A 109 -11.70 0.08 -11.05
CA MET A 109 -11.63 -1.22 -11.72
C MET A 109 -11.81 -2.39 -10.75
N ALA A 110 -11.19 -2.34 -9.56
CA ALA A 110 -11.33 -3.36 -8.54
C ALA A 110 -12.77 -3.51 -8.01
N LYS A 111 -13.56 -2.44 -8.07
CA LYS A 111 -14.96 -2.41 -7.66
C LYS A 111 -15.95 -2.54 -8.82
N TRP A 112 -15.46 -2.85 -10.03
CA TRP A 112 -16.27 -2.88 -11.26
C TRP A 112 -17.04 -1.58 -11.52
N LEU A 113 -16.48 -0.47 -11.04
CA LEU A 113 -16.94 0.88 -11.34
C LEU A 113 -16.08 1.43 -12.47
N PHE A 114 -16.68 2.28 -13.29
CA PHE A 114 -15.99 2.91 -14.40
C PHE A 114 -16.07 4.41 -14.26
N TRP A 115 -15.00 5.09 -14.67
CA TRP A 115 -15.01 6.54 -14.78
C TRP A 115 -16.17 6.98 -15.69
N PRO A 116 -17.00 7.97 -15.31
CA PRO A 116 -18.15 8.36 -16.11
C PRO A 116 -17.70 8.80 -17.50
N VAL A 117 -18.17 8.12 -18.56
CA VAL A 117 -17.75 8.38 -19.95
C VAL A 117 -18.03 9.83 -20.37
N ARG A 118 -19.11 10.42 -19.84
CA ARG A 118 -19.49 11.82 -20.09
C ARG A 118 -18.60 12.85 -19.36
N LEU A 119 -17.79 12.41 -18.39
CA LEU A 119 -16.79 13.23 -17.72
C LEU A 119 -15.42 13.02 -18.39
N GLY A 120 -15.23 13.63 -19.56
CA GLY A 120 -13.91 13.72 -20.18
C GLY A 120 -13.11 14.83 -19.51
N CYS A 121 -11.97 14.52 -18.86
CA CYS A 121 -11.18 15.55 -18.20
C CYS A 121 -10.67 16.62 -19.18
N ASP A 122 -10.49 16.29 -20.45
CA ASP A 122 -10.00 17.22 -21.47
C ASP A 122 -11.01 18.34 -21.78
N THR A 123 -12.30 18.14 -21.45
CA THR A 123 -13.35 19.16 -21.63
C THR A 123 -13.41 20.17 -20.48
N LEU A 124 -12.60 19.97 -19.43
CA LEU A 124 -12.50 20.88 -18.30
C LEU A 124 -11.48 22.00 -18.56
N PRO A 125 -11.68 23.18 -17.94
CA PRO A 125 -10.79 24.33 -18.11
C PRO A 125 -9.39 24.09 -17.50
N GLU A 126 -8.39 24.80 -18.03
CA GLU A 126 -7.00 24.78 -17.53
C GLU A 126 -6.76 25.82 -16.42
N SER A 127 -7.48 26.94 -16.46
CA SER A 127 -7.39 28.05 -15.51
C SER A 127 -8.78 28.54 -15.10
N ASP A 128 -8.85 29.42 -14.09
CA ASP A 128 -10.09 29.89 -13.45
C ASP A 128 -11.04 28.74 -13.04
N CYS A 129 -10.47 27.79 -12.31
CA CYS A 129 -11.12 26.54 -11.95
C CYS A 129 -10.67 26.10 -10.56
N VAL A 130 -11.38 25.13 -9.99
CA VAL A 130 -11.04 24.58 -8.68
C VAL A 130 -9.78 23.71 -8.84
N GLN A 131 -8.70 24.16 -8.19
CA GLN A 131 -7.42 23.45 -8.07
C GLN A 131 -7.37 22.63 -6.76
N ASP A 132 -6.21 22.03 -6.45
CA ASP A 132 -5.86 21.32 -5.20
C ASP A 132 -5.83 22.24 -3.96
N GLU A 133 -6.57 23.35 -3.99
CA GLU A 133 -6.66 24.29 -2.88
C GLU A 133 -7.79 23.82 -1.94
N GLY A 134 -7.37 23.31 -0.79
CA GLY A 134 -8.24 22.83 0.27
C GLY A 134 -9.16 23.93 0.81
N LEU A 135 -10.42 23.92 0.38
CA LEU A 135 -11.49 24.67 1.02
C LEU A 135 -12.23 23.78 2.04
N LEU A 136 -11.78 23.91 3.29
CA LEU A 136 -12.56 23.91 4.54
C LEU A 136 -13.90 23.16 4.51
N VAL A 137 -13.83 21.83 4.53
CA VAL A 137 -14.77 21.03 5.34
C VAL A 137 -14.58 21.51 6.79
N PRO A 138 -15.64 21.76 7.61
CA PRO A 138 -15.44 22.04 9.03
C PRO A 138 -14.47 21.01 9.57
N PRO A 139 -13.40 21.44 10.28
CA PRO A 139 -12.32 20.53 10.59
C PRO A 139 -12.93 19.35 11.33
N VAL A 140 -12.89 18.17 10.69
CA VAL A 140 -12.42 17.01 11.43
C VAL A 140 -11.15 17.56 12.07
N PRO A 141 -11.12 17.71 13.42
CA PRO A 141 -10.02 18.40 14.10
C PRO A 141 -8.76 17.91 13.44
N PRO A 142 -7.88 18.82 12.95
CA PRO A 142 -6.76 18.47 12.08
C PRO A 142 -6.18 17.20 12.68
N SER A 143 -6.22 16.10 11.92
CA SER A 143 -5.86 14.82 12.51
C SER A 143 -4.38 14.91 12.82
N THR A 144 -4.11 15.30 14.06
CA THR A 144 -2.77 15.53 14.54
C THR A 144 -2.11 14.18 14.56
N CYS A 145 -0.84 14.14 14.15
CA CYS A 145 -0.02 12.98 14.39
C CYS A 145 -0.19 12.58 15.87
N GLN A 146 -0.55 11.33 16.11
CA GLN A 146 -0.71 10.78 17.44
C GLN A 146 0.29 9.65 17.61
N ARG A 147 0.79 9.46 18.84
CA ARG A 147 1.69 8.34 19.11
C ARG A 147 1.00 7.01 18.86
N ILE A 148 1.73 6.06 18.31
CA ILE A 148 1.28 4.69 18.16
C ILE A 148 1.20 4.05 19.54
N THR A 149 0.00 3.62 19.94
CA THR A 149 -0.25 2.89 21.19
C THR A 149 -0.49 1.40 20.94
N MET A 150 -0.69 1.01 19.67
CA MET A 150 -0.92 -0.37 19.28
C MET A 150 0.33 -1.23 19.55
N PRO A 151 0.27 -2.24 20.44
CA PRO A 151 1.45 -3.03 20.83
C PRO A 151 2.13 -3.73 19.65
N LEU A 152 1.34 -4.15 18.64
CA LEU A 152 1.85 -4.78 17.44
C LEU A 152 2.71 -3.85 16.58
N CYS A 153 2.52 -2.54 16.65
CA CYS A 153 3.18 -1.56 15.77
C CYS A 153 4.07 -0.57 16.54
N ALA A 154 4.23 -0.76 17.86
CA ALA A 154 4.95 0.17 18.74
C ALA A 154 6.48 0.17 18.53
N ASP A 155 7.04 -0.88 17.93
CA ASP A 155 8.48 -1.08 17.70
C ASP A 155 8.92 -0.81 16.25
N LEU A 156 8.15 -0.01 15.52
CA LEU A 156 8.49 0.45 14.17
C LEU A 156 9.43 1.67 14.23
N PRO A 157 10.17 1.99 13.14
CA PRO A 157 11.06 3.14 13.09
C PRO A 157 10.33 4.49 12.98
N TYR A 158 9.00 4.48 13.04
CA TYR A 158 8.19 5.68 13.17
C TYR A 158 7.26 5.50 14.37
N THR A 159 7.08 6.56 15.14
CA THR A 159 6.36 6.53 16.41
C THR A 159 5.00 7.21 16.33
N GLU A 160 4.71 7.90 15.22
CA GLU A 160 3.49 8.67 15.04
C GLU A 160 2.66 8.17 13.84
N THR A 161 1.36 8.08 14.07
CA THR A 161 0.34 7.72 13.09
C THR A 161 -0.69 8.83 12.96
N ILE A 162 -1.47 8.79 11.89
CA ILE A 162 -2.60 9.70 11.65
C ILE A 162 -3.85 8.88 11.34
N LEU A 163 -5.02 9.36 11.76
CA LEU A 163 -6.32 8.72 11.52
C LEU A 163 -7.31 9.71 10.86
N PRO A 164 -8.32 9.24 10.11
CA PRO A 164 -8.60 7.83 9.84
C PRO A 164 -7.53 7.16 8.98
N ASN A 165 -7.30 5.85 9.19
CA ASN A 165 -6.36 5.11 8.35
C ASN A 165 -6.97 4.78 6.97
N VAL A 166 -6.20 4.13 6.09
CA VAL A 166 -6.63 3.82 4.71
C VAL A 166 -7.83 2.86 4.64
N LEU A 167 -8.18 2.21 5.75
CA LEU A 167 -9.35 1.35 5.88
C LEU A 167 -10.55 2.06 6.54
N GLY A 168 -10.41 3.35 6.87
CA GLY A 168 -11.47 4.16 7.46
C GLY A 168 -11.62 4.06 8.98
N HIS A 169 -10.75 3.34 9.69
CA HIS A 169 -10.80 3.28 11.15
C HIS A 169 -10.49 4.65 11.75
N LYS A 170 -11.31 5.09 12.70
CA LYS A 170 -11.22 6.43 13.31
C LYS A 170 -10.37 6.44 14.58
N THR A 171 -10.19 5.28 15.21
CA THR A 171 -9.40 5.13 16.44
C THR A 171 -8.35 4.01 16.31
N GLN A 172 -7.29 4.09 17.12
CA GLN A 172 -6.28 3.01 17.17
C GLN A 172 -6.85 1.73 17.76
N ASP A 173 -7.88 1.80 18.62
CA ASP A 173 -8.53 0.61 19.19
C ASP A 173 -9.37 -0.15 18.15
N GLU A 174 -10.05 0.56 17.25
CA GLU A 174 -10.71 -0.03 16.09
C GLU A 174 -9.70 -0.73 15.19
N ALA A 175 -8.60 -0.04 14.85
CA ALA A 175 -7.53 -0.61 14.04
C ALA A 175 -6.85 -1.81 14.72
N ALA A 176 -6.62 -1.75 16.04
CA ALA A 176 -6.08 -2.83 16.86
C ALA A 176 -7.02 -4.04 16.87
N THR A 177 -8.32 -3.82 16.93
CA THR A 177 -9.30 -4.90 16.86
C THR A 177 -9.25 -5.60 15.50
N ALA A 178 -9.21 -4.83 14.41
CA ALA A 178 -9.19 -5.38 13.06
C ALA A 178 -7.87 -6.10 12.70
N ILE A 179 -6.71 -5.58 13.14
CA ILE A 179 -5.40 -6.20 12.84
C ILE A 179 -5.18 -7.52 13.60
N ARG A 180 -5.89 -7.76 14.72
CA ARG A 180 -5.72 -8.97 15.55
C ARG A 180 -5.93 -10.28 14.79
N GLN A 181 -6.73 -10.28 13.72
CA GLN A 181 -6.92 -11.48 12.88
C GLN A 181 -5.61 -12.02 12.30
N PHE A 182 -4.58 -11.16 12.16
CA PHE A 182 -3.26 -11.55 11.65
C PHE A 182 -2.30 -12.06 12.74
N SER A 183 -2.71 -12.11 14.02
CA SER A 183 -1.81 -12.42 15.15
C SER A 183 -1.08 -13.75 14.97
N SER A 184 -1.75 -14.78 14.46
CA SER A 184 -1.15 -16.10 14.23
C SER A 184 -0.09 -16.06 13.12
N LEU A 185 -0.33 -15.30 12.05
CA LEU A 185 0.63 -15.12 10.96
C LEU A 185 1.84 -14.30 11.41
N VAL A 186 1.62 -13.22 12.17
CA VAL A 186 2.71 -12.39 12.70
C VAL A 186 3.55 -13.18 13.71
N ARG A 187 2.92 -13.90 14.66
CA ARG A 187 3.64 -14.75 15.63
C ARG A 187 4.41 -15.88 14.94
N GLY A 188 3.82 -16.44 13.87
CA GLY A 188 4.46 -17.44 13.02
C GLY A 188 5.61 -16.90 12.18
N GLN A 189 5.77 -15.57 12.09
CA GLN A 189 6.86 -14.89 11.37
C GLN A 189 7.08 -15.42 9.95
N CYS A 190 5.99 -15.68 9.23
CA CYS A 190 6.06 -16.19 7.86
C CYS A 190 6.75 -15.22 6.89
N SER A 191 6.73 -13.92 7.21
CA SER A 191 7.40 -12.87 6.45
C SER A 191 7.88 -11.77 7.39
N SER A 192 9.10 -11.29 7.20
CA SER A 192 9.59 -10.06 7.86
C SER A 192 8.89 -8.80 7.35
N HIS A 193 8.24 -8.87 6.19
CA HIS A 193 7.52 -7.78 5.55
C HIS A 193 6.06 -7.70 6.02
N LEU A 194 5.49 -8.76 6.59
CA LEU A 194 4.08 -8.80 7.00
C LEU A 194 3.76 -7.75 8.07
N LYS A 195 4.52 -7.71 9.16
CA LYS A 195 4.29 -6.74 10.23
C LYS A 195 4.45 -5.29 9.74
N PRO A 196 5.55 -4.91 9.06
CA PRO A 196 5.67 -3.59 8.43
C PRO A 196 4.52 -3.25 7.48
N PHE A 197 4.11 -4.19 6.64
CA PHE A 197 2.99 -4.00 5.72
C PHE A 197 1.69 -3.72 6.48
N LEU A 198 1.31 -4.58 7.42
CA LEU A 198 0.08 -4.42 8.19
C LEU A 198 0.11 -3.08 8.93
N CYS A 199 1.21 -2.74 9.60
CA CYS A 199 1.28 -1.47 10.31
C CYS A 199 1.28 -0.25 9.38
N SER A 200 1.78 -0.34 8.14
CA SER A 200 1.65 0.73 7.15
C SER A 200 0.20 0.99 6.71
N VAL A 201 -0.68 -0.01 6.86
CA VAL A 201 -2.11 0.09 6.57
C VAL A 201 -2.90 0.54 7.80
N TYR A 202 -2.68 -0.09 8.95
CA TYR A 202 -3.49 0.11 10.15
C TYR A 202 -3.02 1.31 11.01
N THR A 203 -1.72 1.60 11.00
CA THR A 203 -1.07 2.73 11.70
C THR A 203 -0.12 3.47 10.74
N PRO A 204 -0.64 4.10 9.67
CA PRO A 204 0.20 4.70 8.64
C PRO A 204 1.08 5.82 9.22
N LYS A 205 2.35 5.89 8.80
CA LYS A 205 3.30 6.92 9.25
C LYS A 205 2.73 8.32 8.98
N CYS A 206 2.72 9.16 10.02
CA CYS A 206 2.39 10.57 9.87
C CYS A 206 3.61 11.33 9.33
N VAL A 207 3.47 12.02 8.20
CA VAL A 207 4.52 12.88 7.62
C VAL A 207 3.91 14.24 7.33
N SER A 208 4.31 15.26 8.09
CA SER A 208 3.79 16.63 7.94
C SER A 208 2.25 16.70 7.98
N GLY A 209 1.63 15.97 8.91
CA GLY A 209 0.16 15.94 9.05
C GLY A 209 -0.57 15.16 7.95
N ARG A 210 0.13 14.31 7.19
CA ARG A 210 -0.47 13.45 6.16
C ARG A 210 -0.09 11.99 6.35
N ALA A 211 -1.00 11.09 5.99
CA ALA A 211 -0.73 9.65 6.00
C ALA A 211 0.20 9.28 4.85
N GLN A 212 1.29 8.58 5.16
CA GLN A 212 2.09 7.96 4.12
C GLN A 212 1.40 6.69 3.61
N PRO A 213 1.15 6.54 2.29
CA PRO A 213 0.43 5.39 1.75
C PRO A 213 1.27 4.10 1.85
N PRO A 214 0.61 2.93 2.04
CA PRO A 214 1.27 1.62 1.99
C PRO A 214 1.81 1.31 0.58
N CYS A 215 2.90 0.53 0.52
CA CYS A 215 3.51 0.10 -0.73
C CYS A 215 2.90 -1.19 -1.26
N ARG A 216 2.56 -1.21 -2.57
CA ARG A 216 2.17 -2.44 -3.29
C ARG A 216 3.23 -3.53 -3.19
N SER A 217 4.49 -3.21 -3.47
CA SER A 217 5.60 -4.17 -3.42
C SER A 217 5.80 -4.80 -2.05
N LEU A 218 5.59 -4.03 -0.97
CA LEU A 218 5.66 -4.53 0.41
C LEU A 218 4.50 -5.49 0.71
N CYS A 219 3.29 -5.17 0.24
CA CYS A 219 2.13 -6.06 0.33
C CYS A 219 2.37 -7.38 -0.41
N GLU A 220 2.79 -7.32 -1.68
CA GLU A 220 2.98 -8.49 -2.52
C GLU A 220 3.97 -9.46 -1.90
N LYS A 221 5.08 -8.92 -1.38
CA LYS A 221 6.11 -9.70 -0.70
C LYS A 221 5.60 -10.34 0.60
N ALA A 222 4.88 -9.58 1.41
CA ALA A 222 4.26 -10.11 2.63
C ALA A 222 3.26 -11.23 2.33
N LYS A 223 2.39 -11.02 1.35
CA LYS A 223 1.37 -11.98 0.92
C LYS A 223 2.00 -13.24 0.35
N SER A 224 3.00 -13.11 -0.53
CA SER A 224 3.66 -14.26 -1.15
C SER A 224 4.43 -15.10 -0.13
N GLU A 225 5.19 -14.47 0.75
CA GLU A 225 6.00 -15.16 1.77
C GLU A 225 5.11 -15.85 2.82
N CYS A 226 3.91 -15.31 3.10
CA CYS A 226 2.97 -15.91 4.03
C CYS A 226 1.98 -16.92 3.41
N ALA A 227 2.02 -17.14 2.10
CA ALA A 227 1.04 -17.97 1.39
C ALA A 227 0.89 -19.39 1.96
N THR A 228 2.00 -20.09 2.26
CA THR A 228 1.93 -21.45 2.84
C THR A 228 1.30 -21.46 4.24
N SER A 229 1.66 -20.49 5.08
CA SER A 229 1.09 -20.37 6.43
C SER A 229 -0.40 -20.06 6.37
N MET A 230 -0.82 -19.24 5.42
CA MET A 230 -2.22 -18.94 5.18
C MET A 230 -3.01 -20.17 4.77
N THR A 231 -2.51 -20.97 3.82
CA THR A 231 -3.13 -22.24 3.43
C THR A 231 -3.29 -23.19 4.61
N ASN A 232 -2.24 -23.36 5.42
CA ASN A 232 -2.26 -24.26 6.58
C ASN A 232 -3.24 -23.79 7.67
N LEU A 233 -3.38 -22.47 7.85
CA LEU A 233 -4.31 -21.87 8.81
C LEU A 233 -5.72 -21.68 8.23
N ARG A 234 -5.96 -22.08 6.98
CA ARG A 234 -7.19 -21.79 6.21
C ARG A 234 -7.56 -20.30 6.25
N PHE A 235 -6.54 -19.44 6.29
CA PHE A 235 -6.67 -18.00 6.33
C PHE A 235 -6.69 -17.45 4.89
N GLN A 236 -7.69 -16.65 4.56
CA GLN A 236 -7.77 -15.99 3.26
C GLN A 236 -7.24 -14.56 3.35
N TRP A 237 -6.54 -14.09 2.31
CA TRP A 237 -6.06 -12.72 2.28
C TRP A 237 -7.26 -11.78 2.10
N PRO A 238 -7.51 -10.82 3.03
CA PRO A 238 -8.71 -10.01 2.95
C PRO A 238 -8.78 -9.14 1.70
N GLU A 239 -9.98 -8.95 1.19
CA GLU A 239 -10.27 -8.13 0.00
C GLU A 239 -9.72 -6.70 0.15
N ALA A 240 -9.91 -6.12 1.34
CA ALA A 240 -9.44 -4.77 1.67
C ALA A 240 -7.91 -4.63 1.68
N LEU A 241 -7.15 -5.74 1.65
CA LEU A 241 -5.68 -5.75 1.63
C LEU A 241 -5.11 -6.25 0.30
N LYS A 242 -5.93 -6.44 -0.74
CA LYS A 242 -5.42 -6.77 -2.08
C LYS A 242 -4.33 -5.80 -2.50
N CYS A 243 -3.16 -6.34 -2.84
CA CYS A 243 -1.95 -5.53 -3.01
C CYS A 243 -2.06 -4.52 -4.15
N GLU A 244 -2.88 -4.87 -5.12
CA GLU A 244 -3.18 -4.06 -6.28
C GLU A 244 -3.84 -2.73 -5.86
N ALA A 245 -4.55 -2.69 -4.71
CA ALA A 245 -5.18 -1.49 -4.13
C ALA A 245 -4.19 -0.45 -3.58
N PHE A 246 -2.90 -0.78 -3.49
CA PHE A 246 -1.88 0.10 -2.94
C PHE A 246 -1.00 0.74 -4.02
N THR A 247 -0.40 1.89 -3.69
CA THR A 247 0.34 2.71 -4.66
C THR A 247 1.74 2.15 -4.96
N THR A 248 2.29 2.52 -6.12
CA THR A 248 3.70 2.29 -6.50
C THR A 248 4.55 3.57 -6.48
N GLU A 249 3.96 4.76 -6.61
CA GLU A 249 4.71 6.00 -6.94
C GLU A 249 4.92 6.96 -5.75
N SER A 250 4.42 6.67 -4.55
CA SER A 250 4.46 7.61 -3.41
C SER A 250 4.72 6.98 -2.03
N CYS A 251 5.04 5.69 -2.00
CA CYS A 251 5.31 4.95 -0.77
C CYS A 251 6.82 4.75 -0.51
N GLU A 252 7.69 5.10 -1.47
CA GLU A 252 9.12 4.75 -1.49
C GLU A 252 9.97 5.39 -0.39
N ARG A 253 9.43 6.31 0.41
CA ARG A 253 10.15 6.85 1.58
C ARG A 253 10.20 5.90 2.78
N VAL A 254 9.44 4.80 2.80
CA VAL A 254 9.58 3.76 3.85
C VAL A 254 10.71 2.77 3.55
N VAL A 255 11.06 2.56 2.28
CA VAL A 255 12.17 1.65 1.91
C VAL A 255 13.53 2.23 2.32
N SER A 256 13.59 3.55 2.58
CA SER A 256 14.82 4.24 3.01
C SER A 256 14.97 4.38 4.53
N GLN A 257 14.00 3.95 5.36
CA GLN A 257 14.05 4.14 6.83
C GLN A 257 13.54 2.98 7.70
N LEU A 258 13.09 1.86 7.13
CA LEU A 258 13.21 0.54 7.78
C LEU A 258 14.51 -0.09 7.29
N PRO A 259 15.26 -0.86 8.10
CA PRO A 259 16.55 -1.42 7.70
C PRO A 259 16.34 -2.50 6.62
N VAL A 260 16.22 -2.04 5.39
CA VAL A 260 16.56 -2.79 4.19
C VAL A 260 17.90 -2.23 3.76
N SER A 261 18.92 -3.07 3.84
CA SER A 261 20.27 -2.88 3.31
C SER A 261 20.29 -1.98 2.06
N GLN A 262 20.78 -0.75 2.21
CA GLN A 262 21.11 0.14 1.10
C GLN A 262 22.37 -0.37 0.38
N PRO A 263 22.44 -0.23 -0.95
CA PRO A 263 23.61 0.29 -1.65
C PRO A 263 23.22 1.64 -2.28
N ALA A 264 24.01 2.70 -2.31
CA ALA A 264 25.42 2.88 -2.06
C ALA A 264 25.64 4.29 -1.48
N ARG A 265 26.46 4.41 -0.43
CA ARG A 265 27.28 5.61 -0.21
C ARG A 265 28.73 5.17 -0.22
N THR A 266 29.45 5.78 -1.17
CA THR A 266 30.89 6.08 -1.15
C THR A 266 31.78 5.09 -0.42
N ARG A 267 32.55 4.36 -1.24
CA ARG A 267 33.77 3.61 -0.91
C ARG A 267 34.46 4.17 0.35
N ILE A 268 34.21 3.54 1.49
CA ILE A 268 35.10 3.53 2.65
C ILE A 268 35.05 2.09 3.19
N ASP A 269 36.13 1.36 2.89
CA ASP A 269 36.51 -0.01 3.24
C ASP A 269 35.51 -0.94 3.97
N ASP A 270 34.88 -1.84 3.19
CA ASP A 270 33.99 -2.96 3.59
C ASP A 270 34.71 -4.12 4.33
N LYS A 271 35.84 -3.83 4.97
CA LYS A 271 36.67 -4.82 5.68
C LYS A 271 36.67 -4.65 7.20
N THR A 272 36.24 -3.49 7.70
CA THR A 272 36.32 -3.12 9.12
C THR A 272 35.19 -3.68 10.00
N SER A 273 34.07 -4.11 9.40
CA SER A 273 32.93 -4.72 10.13
C SER A 273 33.03 -6.24 10.28
N CYS A 274 33.82 -6.90 9.42
CA CYS A 274 34.04 -8.34 9.48
C CYS A 274 34.83 -8.71 10.74
N LYS A 275 34.30 -9.65 11.53
CA LYS A 275 34.95 -10.22 12.72
C LYS A 275 35.45 -11.63 12.41
N PRO A 276 36.50 -12.12 13.10
CA PRO A 276 36.94 -13.50 12.93
C PRO A 276 35.84 -14.49 13.36
N VAL A 277 35.77 -15.64 12.69
CA VAL A 277 34.91 -16.75 13.11
C VAL A 277 35.43 -17.33 14.42
N THR A 278 34.65 -17.19 15.49
CA THR A 278 35.00 -17.66 16.84
C THR A 278 34.58 -19.10 17.10
N ALA A 279 33.63 -19.64 16.33
CA ALA A 279 33.21 -21.03 16.42
C ALA A 279 34.26 -21.97 15.81
N ASN A 280 34.98 -22.71 16.65
CA ASN A 280 36.06 -23.62 16.21
C ASN A 280 35.58 -24.66 15.19
N PHE A 281 34.38 -25.21 15.35
CA PHE A 281 33.79 -26.18 14.41
C PHE A 281 33.42 -25.59 13.04
N CYS A 282 33.55 -24.27 12.86
CA CYS A 282 33.36 -23.56 11.59
C CYS A 282 34.66 -23.06 10.96
N GLN A 283 35.81 -23.28 11.59
CA GLN A 283 37.12 -22.93 11.04
C GLN A 283 37.51 -23.91 9.92
N GLY A 284 38.30 -23.44 8.95
CA GLY A 284 38.82 -24.29 7.86
C GLY A 284 37.83 -24.56 6.71
N LEU A 285 36.68 -23.89 6.67
CA LEU A 285 35.63 -24.08 5.63
C LEU A 285 35.79 -23.17 4.40
N GLY A 286 36.99 -22.61 4.19
CA GLY A 286 37.29 -21.70 3.08
C GLY A 286 36.99 -20.23 3.36
N TYR A 287 36.63 -19.87 4.60
CA TYR A 287 36.49 -18.49 5.05
C TYR A 287 36.89 -18.35 6.52
N SER A 288 37.33 -17.16 6.92
CA SER A 288 37.82 -16.88 8.28
C SER A 288 37.10 -15.72 8.97
N THR A 289 36.24 -15.00 8.26
CA THR A 289 35.55 -13.82 8.80
C THR A 289 34.05 -13.88 8.58
N THR A 290 33.29 -13.23 9.46
CA THR A 290 31.83 -13.19 9.48
C THR A 290 31.34 -11.87 10.08
N LEU A 291 30.12 -11.45 9.73
CA LEU A 291 29.41 -10.38 10.45
C LEU A 291 28.71 -10.91 11.72
N HIS A 292 28.64 -12.23 11.89
CA HIS A 292 27.89 -12.90 12.94
C HIS A 292 28.78 -13.89 13.71
N PRO A 293 29.80 -13.43 14.45
CA PRO A 293 30.73 -14.31 15.16
C PRO A 293 30.00 -15.24 16.15
N ASP A 294 28.90 -14.77 16.74
CA ASP A 294 28.07 -15.53 17.69
C ASP A 294 26.90 -16.29 17.03
N GLY A 295 26.90 -16.37 15.70
CA GLY A 295 25.85 -16.98 14.90
C GLY A 295 24.68 -16.03 14.56
N VAL A 296 23.98 -16.34 13.46
CA VAL A 296 22.79 -15.59 13.04
C VAL A 296 21.62 -15.83 13.99
N GLN A 297 20.74 -14.84 14.10
CA GLN A 297 19.65 -14.86 15.06
C GLN A 297 18.79 -16.13 14.95
N GLY A 298 18.61 -16.80 16.09
CA GLY A 298 17.74 -17.96 16.19
C GLY A 298 18.44 -19.31 16.15
N PHE A 299 19.76 -19.33 16.00
CA PHE A 299 20.58 -20.51 16.22
C PHE A 299 21.42 -20.31 17.47
N ASN A 300 21.66 -21.40 18.20
CA ASN A 300 22.58 -21.43 19.33
C ASN A 300 23.84 -22.18 18.89
N LEU A 301 25.00 -21.52 18.90
CA LEU A 301 26.25 -22.13 18.46
C LEU A 301 26.64 -23.39 19.23
N LYS A 302 26.23 -23.51 20.51
CA LYS A 302 26.49 -24.72 21.30
C LYS A 302 25.71 -25.92 20.74
N ASP A 303 24.42 -25.73 20.47
CA ASP A 303 23.56 -26.77 19.91
C ASP A 303 24.03 -27.17 18.50
N ILE A 304 24.47 -26.18 17.71
CA ILE A 304 25.05 -26.40 16.39
C ILE A 304 26.37 -27.15 16.47
N GLY A 305 27.22 -26.83 17.44
CA GLY A 305 28.46 -27.56 17.71
C GLY A 305 28.19 -29.04 17.99
N GLN A 306 27.23 -29.35 18.87
CA GLN A 306 26.83 -30.74 19.16
C GLN A 306 26.37 -31.51 17.93
N ILE A 307 25.69 -30.83 17.00
CA ILE A 307 25.25 -31.41 15.73
C ILE A 307 26.45 -31.65 14.81
N VAL A 308 27.35 -30.67 14.65
CA VAL A 308 28.54 -30.80 13.79
C VAL A 308 29.48 -31.89 14.31
N GLU A 309 29.64 -31.99 15.63
CA GLU A 309 30.43 -33.01 16.33
C GLU A 309 29.88 -34.43 16.16
N THR A 310 28.66 -34.61 15.67
CA THR A 310 28.18 -35.95 15.29
C THR A 310 28.92 -36.53 14.09
N ALA A 311 29.59 -35.68 13.29
CA ALA A 311 30.33 -36.07 12.08
C ALA A 311 29.54 -37.01 11.14
N CYS A 312 28.21 -36.90 11.17
CA CYS A 312 27.28 -37.78 10.47
C CYS A 312 27.31 -37.65 8.94
N SER A 313 27.92 -36.58 8.44
CA SER A 313 28.15 -36.36 7.02
C SER A 313 29.44 -35.56 6.87
N PRO A 314 30.26 -35.81 5.82
CA PRO A 314 31.47 -35.01 5.56
C PRO A 314 31.16 -33.53 5.28
N HIS A 315 29.90 -33.17 5.03
CA HIS A 315 29.47 -31.80 4.72
C HIS A 315 28.62 -31.17 5.82
N ILE A 316 28.50 -31.80 7.00
CA ILE A 316 27.69 -31.27 8.10
C ILE A 316 28.18 -29.88 8.55
N ALA A 317 29.49 -29.72 8.73
CA ALA A 317 30.09 -28.44 9.09
C ALA A 317 29.85 -27.37 8.01
N ILE A 318 29.95 -27.74 6.73
CA ILE A 318 29.69 -26.83 5.60
C ILE A 318 28.25 -26.32 5.63
N VAL A 319 27.27 -27.22 5.78
CA VAL A 319 25.84 -26.84 5.79
C VAL A 319 25.51 -26.01 7.02
N MET A 320 25.97 -26.43 8.20
CA MET A 320 25.67 -25.72 9.45
C MET A 320 26.34 -24.35 9.50
N CYS A 321 27.64 -24.28 9.24
CA CYS A 321 28.38 -23.04 9.40
C CYS A 321 28.06 -22.01 8.30
N ARG A 322 27.85 -22.41 7.04
CA ARG A 322 27.45 -21.43 6.00
C ARG A 322 26.04 -20.86 6.18
N VAL A 323 25.21 -21.48 7.02
CA VAL A 323 23.90 -20.92 7.39
C VAL A 323 23.99 -20.15 8.71
N VAL A 324 24.68 -20.69 9.70
CA VAL A 324 24.71 -20.15 11.06
C VAL A 324 25.77 -19.06 11.24
N VAL A 325 26.93 -19.19 10.60
CA VAL A 325 28.07 -18.26 10.71
C VAL A 325 28.56 -17.90 9.30
N PRO A 326 27.75 -17.24 8.46
CA PRO A 326 28.07 -17.04 7.06
C PRO A 326 29.32 -16.17 6.87
N GLU A 327 30.02 -16.39 5.76
CA GLU A 327 31.18 -15.64 5.33
C GLU A 327 30.88 -14.13 5.19
N CYS A 328 31.82 -13.29 5.66
CA CYS A 328 31.80 -11.85 5.44
C CYS A 328 32.40 -11.53 4.05
N GLY A 329 31.72 -10.73 3.23
CA GLY A 329 32.24 -10.32 1.93
C GLY A 329 31.32 -9.36 1.19
N SER A 330 31.87 -8.53 0.31
CA SER A 330 31.19 -7.44 -0.41
C SER A 330 30.53 -7.88 -1.73
N GLU A 331 30.87 -9.07 -2.24
CA GLU A 331 30.36 -9.59 -3.52
C GLU A 331 29.41 -10.79 -3.34
N SER A 332 28.50 -10.95 -4.30
CA SER A 332 27.52 -12.05 -4.34
C SER A 332 28.16 -13.45 -4.38
N ASP A 333 29.46 -13.53 -4.69
CA ASP A 333 30.17 -14.80 -4.84
C ASP A 333 30.68 -15.40 -3.52
N SER A 334 30.89 -14.57 -2.47
CA SER A 334 31.42 -14.99 -1.17
C SER A 334 30.33 -15.47 -0.19
N ARG A 335 29.10 -14.96 -0.31
CA ARG A 335 27.98 -15.34 0.60
C ARG A 335 27.12 -16.47 0.07
N LYS A 336 27.73 -17.44 -0.62
CA LYS A 336 27.00 -18.60 -1.16
C LYS A 336 26.48 -19.45 -0.01
N LYS A 337 25.14 -19.52 0.10
CA LYS A 337 24.43 -20.48 0.94
C LYS A 337 24.65 -21.91 0.40
N PRO A 338 24.53 -22.96 1.22
CA PRO A 338 24.50 -24.32 0.71
C PRO A 338 23.27 -24.53 -0.18
N CYS A 339 23.42 -25.33 -1.24
CA CYS A 339 22.27 -25.66 -2.07
C CYS A 339 21.26 -26.54 -1.35
N ARG A 340 19.99 -26.43 -1.75
CA ARG A 340 18.89 -27.26 -1.24
C ARG A 340 19.23 -28.75 -1.28
N ALA A 341 19.75 -29.24 -2.41
CA ALA A 341 20.11 -30.64 -2.59
C ALA A 341 21.19 -31.10 -1.60
N LEU A 342 22.23 -30.28 -1.37
CA LEU A 342 23.29 -30.56 -0.40
C LEU A 342 22.74 -30.61 1.03
N CYS A 343 21.92 -29.63 1.42
CA CYS A 343 21.28 -29.61 2.74
C CYS A 343 20.37 -30.82 2.96
N GLN A 344 19.53 -31.16 1.98
CA GLN A 344 18.63 -32.31 2.07
C GLN A 344 19.41 -33.63 2.21
N LYS A 345 20.50 -33.78 1.45
CA LYS A 345 21.39 -34.94 1.57
C LYS A 345 21.99 -35.03 2.96
N VAL A 346 22.61 -33.95 3.46
CA VAL A 346 23.22 -33.92 4.80
C VAL A 346 22.18 -34.19 5.88
N LYS A 347 21.00 -33.57 5.79
CA LYS A 347 19.90 -33.78 6.75
C LYS A 347 19.50 -35.25 6.82
N LYS A 348 19.37 -35.91 5.67
CA LYS A 348 19.07 -37.35 5.58
C LYS A 348 20.19 -38.21 6.15
N ASP A 349 21.45 -37.94 5.76
CA ASP A 349 22.63 -38.66 6.24
C ASP A 349 22.75 -38.57 7.78
N CYS A 350 22.36 -37.44 8.35
CA CYS A 350 22.49 -37.14 9.76
C CYS A 350 21.33 -37.61 10.65
N GLU A 351 20.18 -37.97 10.08
CA GLU A 351 19.00 -38.34 10.85
C GLU A 351 19.25 -39.48 11.87
N PRO A 352 19.93 -40.59 11.52
CA PRO A 352 20.19 -41.67 12.48
C PRO A 352 21.09 -41.25 13.64
N ALA A 353 22.16 -40.50 13.33
CA ALA A 353 23.14 -40.05 14.33
C ALA A 353 22.54 -39.02 15.29
N LEU A 354 21.73 -38.08 14.77
CA LEU A 354 21.02 -37.10 15.59
C LEU A 354 20.02 -37.79 16.51
N ARG A 355 19.22 -38.73 15.99
CA ARG A 355 18.28 -39.52 16.78
C ARG A 355 18.98 -40.30 17.90
N ALA A 356 20.11 -40.94 17.61
CA ALA A 356 20.90 -41.68 18.60
C ALA A 356 21.42 -40.78 19.73
N LYS A 357 21.82 -39.55 19.42
CA LYS A 357 22.27 -38.56 20.42
C LYS A 357 21.15 -37.70 21.01
N ARG A 358 19.87 -38.00 20.72
CA ARG A 358 18.70 -37.19 21.12
C ARG A 358 18.80 -35.71 20.69
N LEU A 359 19.51 -35.46 19.60
CA LEU A 359 19.57 -34.17 18.94
C LEU A 359 18.50 -34.10 17.85
N SER A 360 18.07 -32.90 17.52
CA SER A 360 17.14 -32.66 16.41
C SER A 360 17.80 -31.78 15.36
N TRP A 361 17.42 -31.99 14.10
CA TRP A 361 17.80 -31.06 13.05
C TRP A 361 17.22 -29.66 13.39
N PRO A 362 18.00 -28.57 13.24
CA PRO A 362 17.54 -27.26 13.67
C PRO A 362 16.27 -26.85 12.93
N PHE A 363 15.18 -26.59 13.67
CA PHE A 363 13.87 -26.30 13.06
C PHE A 363 13.90 -25.09 12.11
N LYS A 364 14.74 -24.09 12.42
CA LYS A 364 14.93 -22.90 11.59
C LYS A 364 15.73 -23.16 10.31
N LEU A 365 16.45 -24.28 10.22
CA LEU A 365 17.18 -24.70 9.02
C LEU A 365 16.28 -25.58 8.14
N ARG A 366 15.40 -24.95 7.38
CA ARG A 366 14.55 -25.63 6.39
C ARG A 366 15.28 -25.72 5.06
N CYS A 367 15.71 -26.91 4.65
CA CYS A 367 16.47 -27.09 3.42
C CYS A 367 15.69 -26.60 2.18
N GLU A 368 14.36 -26.66 2.20
CA GLU A 368 13.49 -26.18 1.11
C GLU A 368 13.64 -24.68 0.85
N SER A 369 14.02 -23.90 1.87
CA SER A 369 14.25 -22.45 1.76
C SER A 369 15.61 -22.07 1.16
N LEU A 370 16.49 -23.05 0.94
CA LEU A 370 17.79 -22.83 0.33
C LEU A 370 17.70 -22.77 -1.20
N PRO A 371 18.63 -22.03 -1.85
CA PRO A 371 18.68 -21.91 -3.30
C PRO A 371 18.95 -23.24 -4.01
N GLU A 372 18.49 -23.35 -5.26
CA GLU A 372 18.74 -24.50 -6.14
C GLU A 372 20.04 -24.34 -6.95
N SER A 373 20.37 -23.11 -7.35
CA SER A 373 21.55 -22.74 -8.14
C SER A 373 22.31 -21.56 -7.52
N ASN A 374 23.51 -21.26 -8.02
CA ASN A 374 24.40 -20.20 -7.50
C ASN A 374 24.66 -20.32 -5.99
N CYS A 375 24.92 -21.55 -5.55
CA CYS A 375 25.05 -21.92 -4.15
C CYS A 375 26.18 -22.93 -3.98
N VAL A 376 26.58 -23.19 -2.73
CA VAL A 376 27.61 -24.17 -2.43
C VAL A 376 27.06 -25.56 -2.69
N GLN A 377 27.53 -26.15 -3.77
CA GLN A 377 27.43 -27.57 -4.07
C GLN A 377 28.77 -28.22 -3.72
N VAL A 378 28.74 -29.47 -3.33
CA VAL A 378 29.96 -30.27 -3.33
C VAL A 378 29.81 -31.25 -4.49
N SER A 379 30.64 -31.05 -5.51
CA SER A 379 30.70 -31.93 -6.69
C SER A 379 31.08 -33.34 -6.25
N ALA A 380 30.39 -34.33 -6.79
CA ALA A 380 30.81 -35.72 -6.66
C ALA A 380 32.00 -35.98 -7.59
N THR A 381 33.22 -35.60 -7.19
CA THR A 381 34.49 -36.16 -7.68
C THR A 381 35.71 -35.52 -6.99
N SER A 382 36.26 -36.21 -6.00
CA SER A 382 37.71 -36.38 -5.84
C SER A 382 37.92 -37.70 -5.11
N SER A 383 37.97 -38.79 -5.88
CA SER A 383 38.48 -40.07 -5.41
C SER A 383 39.99 -39.91 -5.20
N LEU A 384 40.49 -40.31 -4.04
CA LEU A 384 41.78 -40.99 -3.83
C LEU A 384 41.68 -41.80 -2.54
#